data_AF-A0A963HNM6-F1
#
_entry.id   AF-A0A963HNM6-F1
#
_cell.length_a   1.000
_cell.length_b   1.000
_cell.length_c   1.000
_cell.angle_alpha   90.00
_cell.angle_beta   90.00
_cell.angle_gamma   90.00
#
_symmetry.space_group_name_H-M   'P 1'
#
loop_
_entity.id
_entity.type
_entity.pdbx_description
1 polymer ?
#
loop_
_entity_poly.entity_id
_entity_poly.type
_entity_poly.pdbx_seq_one_letter_code
_entity_poly.pdbx_strand_id
1 'polypeptide(L)'
;MQELTPISRDRSHPIDLAVPTDHVIPVCLMENHAYNVEDTLWAAILNHQEEAQQARLLRCLDEKKKTENWKLLRRQMINAG
;
A
#
# COMPACT_ATOMS: atom_id res chain seq x y z
N MET A 1 25.55 -19.32 4.30
CA MET A 1 25.25 -18.85 5.66
C MET A 1 24.90 -17.37 5.54
N GLN A 2 23.62 -17.06 5.36
CA GLN A 2 23.11 -15.68 5.35
C GLN A 2 22.12 -15.60 6.52
N GLU A 3 22.54 -14.90 7.57
CA GLU A 3 21.69 -14.62 8.71
C GLU A 3 20.69 -13.54 8.32
N LEU A 4 19.43 -13.95 8.18
CA LEU A 4 18.29 -13.06 8.03
C LEU A 4 17.93 -12.54 9.43
N THR A 5 18.15 -11.26 9.64
CA THR A 5 17.66 -10.47 10.79
C THR A 5 16.18 -10.76 11.06
N PRO A 6 15.75 -10.91 12.32
CA PRO A 6 14.38 -11.27 12.64
C PRO A 6 13.51 -10.04 12.44
N ILE A 7 12.93 -9.91 11.25
CA ILE A 7 11.72 -9.13 11.04
C ILE A 7 10.72 -9.67 12.06
N SER A 8 10.32 -8.86 13.02
CA SER A 8 9.27 -9.15 13.99
C SER A 8 7.96 -9.34 13.22
N ARG A 9 7.79 -10.51 12.61
CA ARG A 9 6.52 -11.00 12.10
C ARG A 9 5.63 -11.13 13.32
N ASP A 10 4.72 -10.18 13.50
CA ASP A 10 3.56 -10.40 14.32
C ASP A 10 2.87 -11.67 13.79
N ARG A 11 3.01 -12.76 14.56
CA ARG A 11 2.44 -14.08 14.26
C ARG A 11 1.10 -14.25 14.96
N SER A 12 0.35 -13.16 15.14
CA SER A 12 -1.05 -13.23 15.53
C SER A 12 -1.80 -14.05 14.46
N HIS A 13 -2.13 -15.29 14.80
CA HIS A 13 -2.86 -16.16 13.90
C HIS A 13 -4.28 -15.58 13.75
N PRO A 14 -4.92 -15.57 12.57
CA PRO A 14 -6.26 -14.98 12.38
C PRO A 14 -7.33 -15.46 13.38
N ILE A 15 -7.11 -16.67 13.92
CA ILE A 15 -7.94 -17.31 14.95
C ILE A 15 -7.97 -16.49 16.26
N ASP A 16 -6.85 -15.88 16.65
CA ASP A 16 -6.75 -15.10 17.90
C ASP A 16 -7.50 -13.77 17.79
N LEU A 17 -7.64 -13.25 16.57
CA LEU A 17 -8.26 -11.97 16.28
C LEU A 17 -9.76 -12.08 15.94
N ALA A 18 -10.30 -13.30 15.85
CA ALA A 18 -11.67 -13.60 15.44
C ALA A 18 -12.09 -12.90 14.12
N VAL A 19 -11.12 -12.62 13.25
CA VAL A 19 -11.37 -12.01 11.93
C VAL A 19 -11.51 -13.15 10.91
N PRO A 20 -12.54 -13.14 10.04
CA PRO A 20 -12.63 -14.12 8.98
C PRO A 20 -11.39 -14.04 8.09
N THR A 21 -10.75 -15.18 7.86
CA THR A 21 -9.48 -15.28 7.12
C THR A 21 -9.60 -14.68 5.71
N ASP A 22 -10.81 -14.69 5.13
CA ASP A 22 -11.12 -14.12 3.81
C ASP A 22 -10.93 -12.59 3.76
N HIS A 23 -10.91 -11.91 4.91
CA HIS A 23 -10.68 -10.46 5.01
C HIS A 23 -9.25 -10.11 5.45
N VAL A 24 -8.35 -11.08 5.58
CA VAL A 24 -6.97 -10.86 6.03
C VAL A 24 -6.03 -10.75 4.84
N ILE A 25 -5.40 -9.59 4.69
CA ILE A 25 -4.42 -9.33 3.63
C ILE A 25 -3.04 -9.10 4.26
N PRO A 26 -2.05 -9.98 4.03
CA PRO A 26 -0.70 -9.74 4.50
C PRO A 26 -0.08 -8.61 3.69
N VAL A 27 0.42 -7.58 4.38
CA VAL A 27 1.12 -6.44 3.78
C VAL A 27 2.42 -6.16 4.53
N CYS A 28 3.40 -5.61 3.82
CA CYS A 28 4.56 -4.98 4.44
C CYS A 28 4.61 -3.52 4.03
N LEU A 29 4.84 -2.64 5.00
CA LEU A 29 4.96 -1.19 4.80
C LEU A 29 6.39 -0.69 5.04
N MET A 30 7.34 -1.60 5.26
CA MET A 30 8.75 -1.24 5.41
C MET A 30 9.27 -0.66 4.11
N GLU A 31 9.96 0.48 4.21
CA GLU A 31 10.55 1.17 3.07
C GLU A 31 11.45 0.21 2.26
N ASN A 32 11.32 0.22 0.93
CA ASN A 32 11.97 -0.70 -0.02
C ASN A 32 11.62 -2.20 0.10
N HIS A 33 10.73 -2.58 1.02
CA HIS A 33 10.26 -3.95 1.21
C HIS A 33 8.74 -4.06 1.16
N ALA A 34 8.07 -3.04 0.62
CA ALA A 34 6.63 -3.01 0.51
C ALA A 34 6.13 -4.08 -0.46
N TYR A 35 5.11 -4.84 -0.04
CA TYR A 35 4.44 -5.83 -0.89
C TYR A 35 2.95 -5.84 -0.59
N ASN A 36 2.14 -6.21 -1.60
CA ASN A 36 0.67 -6.25 -1.55
C ASN A 36 -0.01 -4.91 -1.20
N VAL A 37 0.72 -3.80 -1.13
CA VAL A 37 0.18 -2.47 -0.80
C VAL A 37 -0.52 -1.85 -2.01
N GLU A 38 0.23 -1.67 -3.12
CA GLU A 38 -0.28 -0.98 -4.31
C GLU A 38 -1.39 -1.76 -5.02
N ASP A 39 -1.28 -3.10 -5.06
CA ASP A 39 -2.21 -3.94 -5.81
C ASP A 39 -3.34 -4.49 -4.93
N THR A 40 -3.01 -5.23 -3.87
CA THR A 40 -3.98 -6.04 -3.12
C THR A 40 -4.72 -5.24 -2.04
N LEU A 41 -3.99 -4.46 -1.23
CA LEU A 41 -4.57 -3.70 -0.12
C LEU A 41 -5.51 -2.61 -0.63
N TRP A 42 -5.09 -1.84 -1.63
CA TRP A 42 -5.95 -0.81 -2.21
C TRP A 42 -7.20 -1.39 -2.87
N ALA A 43 -7.07 -2.49 -3.62
CA ALA A 43 -8.23 -3.14 -4.24
C ALA A 43 -9.25 -3.61 -3.19
N ALA A 44 -8.78 -4.19 -2.08
CA ALA A 44 -9.65 -4.63 -1.02
C ALA A 44 -10.33 -3.47 -0.27
N ILE A 45 -9.59 -2.39 0.03
CA ILE A 45 -10.14 -1.18 0.64
C ILE A 45 -11.24 -0.60 -0.26
N LEU A 46 -11.02 -0.55 -1.57
CA LEU A 46 -12.01 -0.06 -2.53
C LEU A 46 -13.24 -0.96 -2.60
N ASN A 47 -13.07 -2.28 -2.56
CA ASN A 47 -14.16 -3.26 -2.66
C ASN A 47 -15.08 -3.28 -1.41
N HIS A 48 -14.58 -2.82 -0.26
CA HIS A 48 -15.35 -2.74 0.98
C HIS A 48 -16.08 -1.40 1.17
N GLN A 49 -15.89 -0.43 0.28
CA GLN A 49 -16.51 0.89 0.38
C GLN A 49 -17.81 0.99 -0.43
N GLU A 50 -18.72 1.83 0.05
CA GLU A 50 -19.85 2.29 -0.74
C GLU A 50 -19.36 3.08 -1.96
N GLU A 51 -20.09 3.01 -3.07
CA GLU A 51 -19.69 3.54 -4.38
C GLU A 51 -19.30 5.04 -4.34
N ALA A 52 -20.01 5.84 -3.54
CA ALA A 52 -19.71 7.26 -3.34
C ALA A 52 -18.35 7.49 -2.63
N GLN A 53 -17.97 6.62 -1.70
CA GLN A 53 -16.69 6.71 -0.98
C GLN A 53 -15.55 6.21 -1.87
N GLN A 54 -15.79 5.17 -2.66
CA GLN A 54 -14.83 4.68 -3.65
C GLN A 54 -14.43 5.78 -4.65
N ALA A 55 -15.42 6.50 -5.20
CA ALA A 55 -15.18 7.60 -6.13
C ALA A 55 -14.39 8.76 -5.49
N ARG A 56 -14.64 9.05 -4.21
CA ARG A 56 -13.87 10.07 -3.46
C ARG A 56 -12.43 9.61 -3.24
N LEU A 57 -12.23 8.37 -2.81
CA LEU A 57 -10.90 7.81 -2.58
C LEU A 57 -10.04 7.82 -3.84
N LEU A 58 -10.60 7.40 -4.98
CA LEU A 58 -9.90 7.39 -6.26
C LEU A 58 -9.48 8.81 -6.71
N ARG A 59 -10.34 9.82 -6.50
CA ARG A 59 -9.97 11.22 -6.79
C ARG A 59 -8.81 11.71 -5.93
N CYS A 60 -8.84 11.44 -4.62
CA CYS A 60 -7.76 11.82 -3.72
C CYS A 60 -6.43 11.12 -4.08
N LEU A 61 -6.49 9.87 -4.52
CA LEU A 61 -5.31 9.12 -4.97
C LEU A 61 -4.71 9.69 -6.27
N ASP A 62 -5.55 10.07 -7.24
CA ASP A 62 -5.11 10.67 -8.50
C ASP A 62 -4.43 12.04 -8.29
N GLU A 63 -5.00 12.89 -7.43
CA GLU A 63 -4.40 14.18 -7.07
C GLU A 63 -3.02 14.03 -6.41
N LYS A 64 -2.88 13.04 -5.52
CA LYS A 64 -1.58 12.70 -4.91
C LYS A 64 -0.58 12.24 -5.97
N LYS A 65 -0.95 11.31 -6.85
CA LYS A 65 -0.08 10.79 -7.93
C LYS A 65 0.39 11.89 -8.87
N LYS A 66 -0.50 12.81 -9.26
CA LYS A 66 -0.15 13.98 -10.08
C LYS A 66 0.90 14.86 -9.40
N THR A 67 0.78 15.08 -8.10
CA THR A 67 1.73 15.88 -7.33
C THR A 67 3.11 15.22 -7.26
N GLU A 68 3.16 13.91 -7.04
CA GLU A 68 4.42 13.13 -7.04
C GLU A 68 5.08 13.10 -8.42
N ASN A 69 4.30 12.89 -9.49
CA ASN A 69 4.79 12.97 -10.87
C ASN A 69 5.34 14.36 -11.19
N TRP A 70 4.69 15.44 -10.76
CA TRP A 70 5.21 16.80 -10.95
C TRP A 70 6.55 17.03 -10.26
N LYS A 71 6.76 16.46 -9.07
CA LYS A 71 8.06 16.51 -8.38
C LYS A 71 9.14 15.74 -9.16
N LEU A 72 8.79 14.56 -9.67
CA LEU A 72 9.72 13.70 -10.42
C LEU A 72 10.10 14.31 -11.77
N LEU A 73 9.12 14.86 -12.50
CA LEU A 73 9.34 15.59 -13.75
C LEU A 73 10.23 16.82 -13.53
N ARG A 74 10.00 17.59 -12.45
CA ARG A 74 10.86 18.72 -12.09
C ARG A 74 12.29 18.29 -11.80
N ARG A 75 12.50 17.16 -11.11
CA ARG A 75 13.85 16.60 -10.87
C ARG A 75 14.53 16.23 -12.18
N GLN A 76 13.82 15.56 -13.08
CA GLN A 76 14.36 15.17 -14.39
C GLN A 76 14.78 16.40 -15.21
N MET A 77 13.97 17.46 -15.22
CA MET A 77 14.33 18.72 -15.90
C MET A 77 15.57 19.39 -15.30
N ILE A 78 15.74 19.35 -13.97
CA ILE A 78 16.94 19.89 -13.31
C ILE A 78 18.19 19.07 -13.63
N ASN A 79 18.07 17.73 -13.69
CA ASN A 79 19.20 16.84 -13.96
C ASN A 79 19.58 16.76 -15.45
N ALA A 80 18.72 17.25 -16.35
CA ALA A 80 18.92 17.26 -17.79
C ALA A 80 19.50 18.60 -18.32
N GLY A 81 19.85 19.53 -17.43
CA GLY A 81 20.49 20.81 -17.72
C GLY A 81 21.96 20.83 -17.34
#